data_AF-A0AAN7WCK7-F1
#
_entry.id   AF-A0AAN7WCK7-F1
#
_cell.length_a   1.000
_cell.length_b   1.000
_cell.length_c   1.000
_cell.angle_alpha   90.00
_cell.angle_beta   90.00
_cell.angle_gamma   90.00
#
_symmetry.space_group_name_H-M   'P 1'
#
loop_
_entity.id
_entity.type
_entity.pdbx_description
1 polymer ?
#
loop_
_entity_poly.entity_id
_entity_poly.type
_entity_poly.pdbx_seq_one_letter_code
_entity_poly.pdbx_strand_id
1 'polypeptide(L)'
;MADRLTQLQDAIDNQLTLMYASINYIKTRHPYGDIPGQPSQAPPPAPLPVAAPPAASESLANGNQPAQQPNGPAQTAVSQAVATAQPAASEQQREQQALAEPPPERPEAFNTALHELARDLVLQEQQIELLINSLPGLGNSEANQGRRMRELEAELREVEMERAKAEDERERMVDALGEVLAGTRRVP
;
A
#
# COMPACT_ATOMS: atom_id res chain seq x y z
N MET A 1 -13.82 -8.63 -5.78
CA MET A 1 -13.04 -9.74 -6.37
C MET A 1 -12.38 -9.18 -7.61
N ALA A 2 -11.10 -8.80 -7.52
CA ALA A 2 -10.35 -8.35 -8.68
C ALA A 2 -10.12 -9.56 -9.60
N ASP A 3 -10.26 -9.36 -10.91
CA ASP A 3 -9.95 -10.36 -11.94
C ASP A 3 -8.51 -10.86 -11.78
N ARG A 4 -8.30 -12.18 -11.83
CA ARG A 4 -6.97 -12.81 -11.70
C ARG A 4 -6.06 -12.41 -12.86
N LEU A 5 -6.62 -12.17 -14.04
CA LEU A 5 -5.85 -11.71 -15.19
C LEU A 5 -5.40 -10.26 -15.03
N THR A 6 -6.24 -9.40 -14.43
CA THR A 6 -5.85 -8.03 -14.06
C THR A 6 -4.79 -8.04 -12.95
N GLN A 7 -4.95 -8.88 -11.92
CA GLN A 7 -3.93 -9.03 -10.87
C GLN A 7 -2.57 -9.48 -11.43
N LEU A 8 -2.55 -10.34 -12.44
CA LEU A 8 -1.31 -10.75 -13.10
C LEU A 8 -0.67 -9.58 -13.87
N GLN A 9 -1.46 -8.74 -14.55
CA GLN A 9 -0.97 -7.53 -15.20
C GLN A 9 -0.35 -6.57 -14.18
N ASP A 10 -1.05 -6.27 -13.09
CA ASP A 10 -0.54 -5.41 -12.01
C ASP A 10 0.76 -5.97 -11.40
N ALA A 11 0.85 -7.29 -11.23
CA ALA A 11 2.03 -7.94 -10.67
C ALA A 11 3.26 -7.82 -11.58
N ILE A 12 3.07 -7.95 -12.90
CA ILE A 12 4.13 -7.79 -13.91
C ILE A 12 4.56 -6.31 -13.99
N ASP A 13 3.63 -5.37 -13.98
CA ASP A 13 3.94 -3.93 -14.00
C ASP A 13 4.72 -3.51 -12.75
N ASN A 14 4.34 -4.02 -11.58
CA ASN A 14 5.09 -3.81 -10.34
C ASN A 14 6.49 -4.43 -10.41
N GLN A 15 6.63 -5.62 -11.00
CA GLN A 15 7.93 -6.26 -11.18
C GLN A 15 8.86 -5.44 -12.09
N LEU A 16 8.36 -4.94 -13.22
CA LEU A 16 9.12 -4.08 -14.13
C LEU A 16 9.55 -2.78 -13.44
N THR A 17 8.66 -2.20 -12.62
CA THR A 17 8.98 -1.02 -11.80
C THR A 17 10.11 -1.32 -10.83
N LEU A 18 10.06 -2.47 -10.14
CA LEU A 18 11.10 -2.90 -9.21
C LEU A 18 12.43 -3.16 -9.92
N MET A 19 12.42 -3.77 -11.12
CA MET A 19 13.64 -3.97 -11.93
C MET A 19 14.26 -2.65 -12.39
N TYR A 20 13.45 -1.67 -12.80
CA TYR A 20 13.96 -0.35 -13.16
C TYR A 20 14.56 0.36 -11.93
N ALA A 21 13.83 0.35 -10.81
CA ALA A 21 14.30 0.93 -9.56
C ALA A 21 15.59 0.26 -9.07
N SER A 22 15.73 -1.06 -9.23
CA SER A 22 16.94 -1.79 -8.83
C SER A 22 18.16 -1.40 -9.63
N ILE A 23 18.01 -1.32 -10.96
CA ILE A 23 19.11 -0.92 -11.84
C ILE A 23 19.50 0.54 -11.55
N ASN A 24 18.51 1.41 -11.34
CA ASN A 24 18.78 2.80 -11.01
C ASN A 24 19.44 2.97 -9.63
N TYR A 25 19.03 2.18 -8.63
CA TYR A 25 19.67 2.13 -7.32
C TYR A 25 21.13 1.69 -7.44
N ILE A 26 21.41 0.60 -8.17
CA ILE A 26 22.79 0.16 -8.44
C ILE A 26 23.60 1.26 -9.13
N LYS A 27 23.04 1.89 -10.16
CA LYS A 27 23.72 2.94 -10.91
C LYS A 27 24.08 4.16 -10.05
N THR A 28 23.19 4.56 -9.14
CA THR A 28 23.31 5.83 -8.40
C THR A 28 23.95 5.67 -7.01
N ARG A 29 23.88 4.49 -6.39
CA ARG A 29 24.29 4.27 -4.99
C ARG A 29 25.51 3.38 -4.83
N HIS A 30 26.07 2.85 -5.93
CA HIS A 30 27.21 1.93 -5.85
C HIS A 30 28.38 2.56 -5.08
N PRO A 31 29.07 1.80 -4.21
CA PRO A 31 30.30 2.26 -3.59
C PRO A 31 31.41 2.40 -4.65
N TYR A 32 32.43 3.20 -4.34
CA TYR A 32 33.65 3.23 -5.14
C TYR A 32 34.46 1.95 -4.92
N GLY A 33 35.09 1.45 -5.98
CA GLY A 33 36.00 0.32 -5.88
C GLY A 33 37.36 0.73 -5.32
N ASP A 34 37.97 -0.16 -4.55
CA ASP A 34 39.34 -0.01 -4.08
C ASP A 34 40.32 -0.63 -5.08
N ILE A 35 41.19 0.19 -5.67
CA ILE A 35 42.23 -0.27 -6.62
C ILE A 35 43.56 -0.37 -5.86
N PRO A 36 44.23 -1.55 -5.86
CA PRO A 36 45.51 -1.72 -5.18
C PRO A 36 46.54 -0.69 -5.64
N GLY A 37 47.11 0.05 -4.67
CA GLY A 37 48.14 1.05 -4.94
C GLY A 37 47.62 2.44 -5.35
N GLN A 38 46.31 2.67 -5.38
CA GLN A 38 45.73 4.01 -5.61
C GLN A 38 45.01 4.53 -4.35
N PRO A 39 45.06 5.86 -4.07
CA PRO A 39 44.27 6.45 -3.01
C PRO A 39 42.77 6.40 -3.36
N SER A 40 41.93 6.20 -2.35
CA SER A 40 40.47 6.17 -2.52
C SER A 40 39.97 7.50 -3.11
N GLN A 41 39.15 7.40 -4.16
CA GLN A 41 38.50 8.55 -4.79
C GLN A 41 37.08 8.81 -4.25
N ALA A 42 36.67 8.10 -3.20
CA ALA A 42 35.37 8.31 -2.59
C ALA A 42 35.28 9.73 -2.01
N PRO A 43 34.19 10.48 -2.27
CA PRO A 43 33.89 11.71 -1.56
C PRO A 43 33.92 11.46 -0.06
N PRO A 44 34.42 12.41 0.75
CA PRO A 44 34.43 12.27 2.19
C PRO A 44 33.00 11.98 2.68
N PRO A 45 32.83 11.02 3.61
CA PRO A 45 31.51 10.63 4.08
C PRO A 45 30.76 11.87 4.57
N ALA A 46 29.51 12.05 4.13
CA ALA A 46 28.66 13.12 4.64
C ALA A 46 28.68 13.07 6.18
N PRO A 47 28.89 14.22 6.85
CA PRO A 47 28.91 14.26 8.31
C PRO A 47 27.60 13.66 8.82
N LEU A 48 27.70 12.68 9.72
CA LEU A 48 26.55 12.13 10.41
C LEU A 48 25.75 13.30 11.01
N PRO A 49 24.40 13.31 10.94
CA PRO A 49 23.63 14.26 11.72
C PRO A 49 24.00 14.01 13.19
N VAL A 50 24.78 14.92 13.77
CA VAL A 50 25.09 14.92 15.19
C VAL A 50 23.76 14.90 15.91
N ALA A 51 23.48 13.80 16.61
CA ALA A 51 22.38 13.73 17.54
C ALA A 51 22.49 14.96 18.44
N ALA A 52 21.43 15.79 18.46
CA ALA A 52 21.36 16.92 19.35
C ALA A 52 21.73 16.43 20.77
N PRO A 53 22.57 17.17 21.53
CA PRO A 53 22.93 16.76 22.87
C PRO A 53 21.66 16.54 23.70
N PRO A 54 21.62 15.52 24.57
CA PRO A 54 20.44 15.27 25.38
C PRO A 54 20.16 16.54 26.18
N ALA A 55 18.96 17.09 26.00
CA ALA A 55 18.48 18.22 26.79
C ALA A 55 18.74 17.90 28.27
N ALA A 56 19.50 18.79 28.92
CA ALA A 56 19.81 18.68 30.33
C ALA A 56 18.51 18.45 31.10
N SER A 57 18.52 17.43 31.95
CA SER A 57 17.41 17.08 32.82
C SER A 57 17.15 18.25 33.77
N GLU A 58 16.20 19.11 33.45
CA GLU A 58 15.75 20.14 34.38
C GLU A 58 15.06 19.45 35.56
N SER A 59 15.70 19.56 36.72
CA SER A 59 15.19 19.08 37.99
C SER A 59 13.88 19.78 38.33
N LEU A 60 12.79 19.03 38.47
CA LEU A 60 11.56 19.53 39.07
C LEU A 60 11.77 19.69 40.59
N ALA A 61 11.98 20.92 41.04
CA ALA A 61 11.89 21.30 42.44
C ALA A 61 10.53 21.98 42.70
N ASN A 62 9.81 21.43 43.68
CA ASN A 62 8.43 21.72 44.04
C ASN A 62 8.33 22.97 44.94
N GLY A 63 7.34 23.85 44.72
CA GLY A 63 7.11 25.04 45.57
C GLY A 63 5.86 25.86 45.24
N ASN A 64 4.73 25.47 45.85
CA ASN A 64 3.52 26.21 46.28
C ASN A 64 2.96 27.46 45.52
N GLN A 65 1.68 27.29 45.15
CA GLN A 65 0.59 28.16 44.59
C GLN A 65 0.28 29.48 45.36
N PRO A 66 -0.72 30.36 45.01
CA PRO A 66 -1.87 30.21 44.05
C PRO A 66 -2.32 31.46 43.22
N ALA A 67 -3.16 31.26 42.18
CA ALA A 67 -4.49 31.90 42.00
C ALA A 67 -5.10 31.79 40.56
N GLN A 68 -6.35 31.31 40.53
CA GLN A 68 -7.51 31.67 39.66
C GLN A 68 -7.63 31.26 38.16
N GLN A 69 -8.77 30.59 37.89
CA GLN A 69 -9.43 30.22 36.60
C GLN A 69 -10.08 31.45 35.88
N PRO A 70 -10.79 31.39 34.71
CA PRO A 70 -11.27 30.26 33.88
C PRO A 70 -11.18 30.40 32.32
N ASN A 71 -11.56 29.31 31.62
CA ASN A 71 -12.00 29.10 30.21
C ASN A 71 -12.05 30.24 29.17
N GLY A 72 -11.60 29.92 27.94
CA GLY A 72 -12.22 30.40 26.67
C GLY A 72 -11.26 31.01 25.62
N PRO A 73 -11.51 30.86 24.30
CA PRO A 73 -10.47 30.91 23.26
C PRO A 73 -10.36 32.28 22.56
N ALA A 74 -9.14 32.81 22.35
CA ALA A 74 -8.80 33.70 21.23
C ALA A 74 -7.31 34.12 21.18
N GLN A 75 -6.71 33.96 20.00
CA GLN A 75 -5.87 34.92 19.24
C GLN A 75 -4.67 35.65 19.89
N THR A 76 -3.50 35.32 19.33
CA THR A 76 -2.43 36.20 18.80
C THR A 76 -1.84 37.34 19.65
N ALA A 77 -0.57 37.17 20.06
CA ALA A 77 0.41 38.26 20.24
C ALA A 77 1.84 37.69 20.07
N VAL A 78 2.44 37.80 18.88
CA VAL A 78 3.58 38.66 18.56
C VAL A 78 4.56 38.90 19.72
N SER A 79 5.76 38.30 19.62
CA SER A 79 6.98 38.89 20.18
C SER A 79 8.12 38.68 19.19
N GLN A 80 8.61 39.81 18.71
CA GLN A 80 9.66 39.98 17.71
C GLN A 80 10.90 40.47 18.46
N ALA A 81 12.04 39.79 18.30
CA ALA A 81 13.37 40.33 18.63
C ALA A 81 14.45 39.75 17.69
N VAL A 82 14.54 40.38 16.51
CA VAL A 82 15.71 40.80 15.68
C VAL A 82 17.11 40.50 16.28
N ALA A 83 18.20 40.09 15.61
CA ALA A 83 18.60 39.76 14.23
C ALA A 83 19.95 39.00 14.31
N THR A 84 20.34 38.15 13.34
CA THR A 84 21.26 38.58 12.25
C THR A 84 21.31 37.56 11.08
N ALA A 85 21.04 38.08 9.87
CA ALA A 85 21.57 37.72 8.54
C ALA A 85 21.60 36.25 8.02
N GLN A 86 20.50 35.85 7.35
CA GLN A 86 20.32 35.35 5.95
C GLN A 86 21.48 34.64 5.17
N PRO A 87 21.19 33.77 4.15
CA PRO A 87 20.08 33.95 3.20
C PRO A 87 19.21 32.73 2.85
N ALA A 88 18.05 33.08 2.28
CA ALA A 88 17.17 32.20 1.55
C ALA A 88 17.95 31.46 0.45
N ALA A 89 17.91 30.13 0.48
CA ALA A 89 18.24 29.33 -0.69
C ALA A 89 17.21 29.68 -1.77
N SER A 90 17.68 30.18 -2.91
CA SER A 90 16.85 30.45 -4.08
C SER A 90 16.11 29.17 -4.49
N GLU A 91 14.87 29.26 -4.96
CA GLU A 91 14.12 28.09 -5.46
C GLU A 91 14.93 27.31 -6.51
N GLN A 92 15.76 28.02 -7.28
CA GLN A 92 16.76 27.46 -8.19
C GLN A 92 17.80 26.54 -7.52
N GLN A 93 18.25 26.83 -6.29
CA GLN A 93 19.16 25.94 -5.54
C GLN A 93 18.47 24.66 -5.07
N ARG A 94 17.16 24.69 -4.80
CA ARG A 94 16.37 23.48 -4.51
C ARG A 94 16.22 22.61 -5.76
N GLU A 95 15.96 23.21 -6.92
CA GLU A 95 15.92 22.50 -8.20
C GLU A 95 17.30 21.94 -8.58
N GLN A 96 18.39 22.66 -8.30
CA GLN A 96 19.75 22.18 -8.55
C GLN A 96 20.20 21.08 -7.59
N GLN A 97 19.73 21.07 -6.34
CA GLN A 97 19.90 19.94 -5.42
C GLN A 97 19.05 18.73 -5.81
N ALA A 98 17.90 18.92 -6.47
CA ALA A 98 17.09 17.84 -7.00
C ALA A 98 17.72 17.16 -8.24
N LEU A 99 18.63 17.85 -8.94
CA LEU A 99 19.42 17.30 -10.06
C LEU A 99 20.79 16.72 -9.65
N ALA A 100 21.19 16.82 -8.38
CA ALA A 100 22.45 16.23 -7.91
C ALA A 100 22.29 14.73 -7.68
N GLU A 101 23.20 13.92 -8.26
CA GLU A 101 23.22 12.47 -7.97
C GLU A 101 23.37 12.24 -6.45
N PRO A 102 22.59 11.30 -5.88
CA PRO A 102 22.65 11.03 -4.45
C PRO A 102 24.06 10.56 -4.06
N PRO A 103 24.53 10.87 -2.85
CA PRO A 103 25.84 10.42 -2.41
C PRO A 103 25.89 8.88 -2.38
N PRO A 104 27.03 8.28 -2.73
CA PRO A 104 27.18 6.84 -2.74
C PRO A 104 27.13 6.28 -1.32
N GLU A 105 26.64 5.05 -1.22
CA GLU A 105 26.45 4.38 0.07
C GLU A 105 27.68 3.61 0.51
N ARG A 106 27.74 3.29 1.82
CA ARG A 106 28.79 2.41 2.34
C ARG A 106 28.60 1.00 1.74
N PRO A 107 29.70 0.27 1.44
CA PRO A 107 29.62 -1.06 0.84
C PRO A 107 28.70 -2.05 1.59
N GLU A 108 28.73 -2.04 2.92
CA GLU A 108 27.90 -2.94 3.74
C GLU A 108 26.40 -2.63 3.61
N ALA A 109 26.03 -1.35 3.65
CA ALA A 109 24.65 -0.91 3.50
C ALA A 109 24.12 -1.22 2.10
N PHE A 110 24.94 -0.93 1.07
CA PHE A 110 24.62 -1.23 -0.32
C PHE A 110 24.40 -2.73 -0.55
N ASN A 111 25.30 -3.58 -0.07
CA ASN A 111 25.15 -5.04 -0.20
C ASN A 111 23.90 -5.57 0.52
N THR A 112 23.58 -5.02 1.69
CA THR A 112 22.36 -5.38 2.42
C THR A 112 21.11 -5.03 1.62
N ALA A 113 21.07 -3.82 1.06
CA ALA A 113 19.96 -3.36 0.22
C ALA A 113 19.84 -4.18 -1.08
N LEU A 114 20.96 -4.58 -1.70
CA LEU A 114 20.94 -5.48 -2.86
C LEU A 114 20.33 -6.84 -2.53
N HIS A 115 20.64 -7.40 -1.36
CA HIS A 115 20.06 -8.66 -0.91
C HIS A 115 18.56 -8.55 -0.64
N GLU A 116 18.11 -7.44 -0.05
CA GLU A 116 16.68 -7.16 0.16
C GLU A 116 15.95 -7.04 -1.17
N LEU A 117 16.48 -6.24 -2.09
CA LEU A 117 15.90 -6.06 -3.41
C LEU A 117 15.85 -7.36 -4.23
N ALA A 118 16.90 -8.18 -4.15
CA ALA A 118 16.92 -9.49 -4.79
C ALA A 118 15.86 -10.44 -4.20
N ARG A 119 15.65 -10.40 -2.88
CA ARG A 119 14.59 -11.18 -2.21
C ARG A 119 13.21 -10.74 -2.70
N ASP A 120 12.98 -9.44 -2.79
CA ASP A 120 11.69 -8.91 -3.24
C ASP A 120 11.39 -9.30 -4.69
N LEU A 121 12.37 -9.23 -5.58
CA LEU A 121 12.23 -9.71 -6.96
C LEU A 121 11.86 -11.20 -7.03
N VAL A 122 12.51 -12.03 -6.22
CA VAL A 122 12.23 -13.49 -6.18
C VAL A 122 10.83 -13.76 -5.62
N LEU A 123 10.40 -13.05 -4.59
CA LEU A 123 9.06 -13.19 -4.03
C LEU A 123 7.98 -12.74 -5.03
N GLN A 124 8.24 -11.66 -5.78
CA GLN A 124 7.33 -11.18 -6.81
C GLN A 124 7.20 -12.21 -7.95
N GLU A 125 8.29 -12.82 -8.39
CA GLU A 125 8.27 -13.93 -9.37
C GLU A 125 7.44 -15.12 -8.87
N GLN A 126 7.64 -15.56 -7.63
CA GLN A 126 6.84 -16.65 -7.05
C GLN A 126 5.35 -16.29 -6.98
N GLN A 127 5.02 -15.04 -6.68
CA GLN A 127 3.64 -14.58 -6.71
C GLN A 127 3.05 -14.62 -8.12
N ILE A 128 3.83 -14.23 -9.14
CA ILE A 128 3.44 -14.32 -10.55
C ILE A 128 3.20 -15.77 -10.96
N GLU A 129 4.08 -16.70 -10.59
CA GLU A 129 3.89 -18.14 -10.86
C GLU A 129 2.61 -18.67 -10.21
N LEU A 130 2.35 -18.31 -8.96
CA LEU A 130 1.13 -18.71 -8.26
C LEU A 130 -0.12 -18.13 -8.92
N LEU A 131 -0.06 -16.87 -9.36
CA LEU A 131 -1.15 -16.24 -10.11
C LEU A 131 -1.42 -16.98 -11.42
N ILE A 132 -0.38 -17.29 -12.20
CA ILE A 132 -0.48 -18.05 -13.45
C ILE A 132 -1.12 -19.42 -13.21
N ASN A 133 -0.64 -20.16 -12.21
CA ASN A 133 -1.19 -21.48 -11.87
C ASN A 133 -2.63 -21.43 -11.36
N SER A 134 -3.06 -20.28 -10.84
CA SER A 134 -4.43 -20.06 -10.35
C SER A 134 -5.38 -19.48 -11.41
N LEU A 135 -4.92 -19.26 -12.65
CA LEU A 135 -5.76 -18.69 -13.70
C LEU A 135 -6.94 -19.62 -14.02
N PRO A 136 -8.19 -19.13 -13.96
CA PRO A 136 -9.35 -19.93 -14.29
C PRO A 136 -9.33 -20.30 -15.78
N GLY A 137 -9.68 -21.54 -16.09
CA GLY A 137 -9.69 -22.02 -17.47
C GLY A 137 -8.32 -22.44 -18.01
N LEU A 138 -7.25 -22.32 -17.22
CA LEU A 138 -5.93 -22.85 -17.60
C LEU A 138 -6.04 -24.37 -17.87
N GLY A 139 -5.57 -24.80 -19.04
CA GLY A 139 -5.62 -26.22 -19.46
C GLY A 139 -6.95 -26.71 -20.05
N ASN A 140 -8.00 -25.88 -20.10
CA ASN A 140 -9.26 -26.23 -20.77
C ASN A 140 -9.33 -25.61 -22.16
N SER A 141 -9.66 -26.41 -23.18
CA SER A 141 -9.91 -25.88 -24.53
C SER A 141 -11.19 -25.05 -24.56
N GLU A 142 -11.23 -24.04 -25.45
CA GLU A 142 -12.43 -23.22 -25.69
C GLU A 142 -13.65 -24.08 -26.03
N ALA A 143 -13.46 -25.15 -26.81
CA ALA A 143 -14.54 -26.07 -27.14
C ALA A 143 -15.12 -26.77 -25.90
N ASN A 144 -14.28 -27.17 -24.93
CA ASN A 144 -14.75 -27.76 -23.67
C ASN A 144 -15.45 -26.72 -22.80
N GLN A 145 -14.90 -25.49 -22.74
CA GLN A 145 -15.52 -24.38 -22.02
C GLN A 145 -16.91 -24.05 -22.61
N GLY A 146 -17.04 -24.00 -23.94
CA GLY A 146 -18.30 -23.74 -24.63
C GLY A 146 -19.33 -24.87 -24.54
N ARG A 147 -18.90 -26.12 -24.37
CA ARG A 147 -19.82 -27.22 -24.00
C ARG A 147 -20.34 -27.05 -22.59
N ARG A 148 -19.43 -26.81 -21.63
CA ARG A 148 -19.79 -26.62 -20.22
C ARG A 148 -20.71 -25.41 -20.01
N MET A 149 -20.52 -24.33 -20.76
CA MET A 149 -21.44 -23.17 -20.72
C MET A 149 -22.86 -23.57 -21.15
N ARG A 150 -23.00 -24.32 -22.25
CA ARG A 150 -24.33 -24.77 -22.72
C ARG A 150 -25.00 -25.74 -21.76
N GLU A 151 -24.23 -26.62 -21.12
CA GLU A 151 -24.73 -27.53 -20.09
C GLU A 151 -25.23 -26.75 -18.87
N LEU A 152 -24.43 -25.81 -18.36
CA LEU A 152 -24.81 -24.95 -17.25
C LEU A 152 -26.05 -24.09 -17.59
N GLU A 153 -26.14 -23.54 -18.81
CA GLU A 153 -27.33 -22.81 -19.26
C GLU A 153 -28.61 -23.66 -19.31
N ALA A 154 -28.49 -24.96 -19.59
CA ALA A 154 -29.63 -25.87 -19.58
C ALA A 154 -30.06 -26.18 -18.14
N GLU A 155 -29.10 -26.49 -17.27
CA GLU A 155 -29.33 -26.72 -15.84
C GLU A 155 -29.95 -25.50 -15.16
N LEU A 156 -29.45 -24.30 -15.46
CA LEU A 156 -29.96 -23.06 -14.88
C LEU A 156 -31.43 -22.82 -15.27
N ARG A 157 -31.83 -23.14 -16.50
CA ARG A 157 -33.24 -23.07 -16.94
C ARG A 157 -34.12 -24.08 -16.20
N GLU A 158 -33.63 -25.28 -15.94
CA GLU A 158 -34.38 -26.29 -15.19
C GLU A 158 -34.62 -25.83 -13.76
N VAL A 159 -33.57 -25.38 -13.08
CA VAL A 159 -33.64 -24.84 -11.72
C VAL A 159 -34.56 -23.63 -11.65
N GLU A 160 -34.55 -22.75 -12.65
CA GLU A 160 -35.48 -21.62 -12.73
C GLU A 160 -36.95 -22.06 -12.85
N MET A 161 -37.25 -23.09 -13.65
CA MET A 161 -38.61 -23.65 -13.75
C MET A 161 -39.06 -24.27 -12.43
N GLU A 162 -38.19 -24.99 -11.73
CA GLU A 162 -38.47 -25.53 -10.41
C GLU A 162 -38.71 -24.42 -9.39
N ARG A 163 -37.86 -23.39 -9.39
CA ARG A 163 -38.03 -22.20 -8.54
C ARG A 163 -39.37 -21.53 -8.79
N ALA A 164 -39.80 -21.39 -10.06
CA ALA A 164 -41.09 -20.80 -10.40
C ALA A 164 -42.27 -21.62 -9.86
N LYS A 165 -42.25 -22.96 -9.99
CA LYS A 165 -43.30 -23.83 -9.43
C LYS A 165 -43.35 -23.76 -7.91
N ALA A 166 -42.19 -23.76 -7.25
CA ALA A 166 -42.11 -23.62 -5.81
C ALA A 166 -42.63 -22.25 -5.34
N GLU A 167 -42.41 -21.20 -6.12
CA GLU A 167 -42.94 -19.86 -5.87
C GLU A 167 -44.47 -19.82 -5.99
N ASP A 168 -45.05 -20.45 -7.02
CA ASP A 168 -46.50 -20.60 -7.19
C ASP A 168 -47.15 -21.38 -6.02
N GLU A 169 -46.53 -22.49 -5.60
CA GLU A 169 -47.02 -23.29 -4.46
C GLU A 169 -46.95 -22.50 -3.16
N ARG A 170 -45.86 -21.75 -2.95
CA ARG A 170 -45.71 -20.88 -1.80
C ARG A 170 -46.78 -19.79 -1.77
N GLU A 171 -47.09 -19.17 -2.91
CA GLU A 171 -48.14 -18.16 -3.02
C GLU A 171 -49.51 -18.75 -2.63
N ARG A 172 -49.86 -19.92 -3.17
CA ARG A 172 -51.10 -20.63 -2.80
C ARG A 172 -51.19 -20.94 -1.31
N MET A 173 -50.10 -21.38 -0.69
CA MET A 173 -50.08 -21.66 0.75
C MET A 173 -50.23 -20.38 1.58
N VAL A 174 -49.63 -19.27 1.14
CA VAL A 174 -49.78 -17.95 1.77
C VAL A 174 -51.22 -17.46 1.67
N ASP A 175 -51.86 -17.60 0.52
CA ASP A 175 -53.27 -17.24 0.34
C ASP A 175 -54.19 -18.06 1.26
N ALA A 176 -53.98 -19.38 1.31
CA ALA A 176 -54.75 -20.27 2.19
C ALA A 176 -54.57 -19.91 3.67
N LEU A 177 -53.35 -19.57 4.10
CA LEU A 177 -53.08 -19.07 5.44
C LEU A 177 -53.78 -17.74 5.71
N GLY A 178 -53.79 -16.83 4.72
CA GLY A 178 -54.49 -15.56 4.77
C GLY A 178 -55.99 -15.71 5.01
N GLU A 179 -56.63 -16.67 4.32
CA GLU A 179 -58.05 -16.99 4.52
C GLU A 179 -58.32 -17.50 5.95
N VAL A 180 -57.51 -18.43 6.46
CA VAL A 180 -57.65 -18.96 7.83
C VAL A 180 -57.47 -17.87 8.88
N LEU A 181 -56.47 -16.99 8.72
CA LEU A 181 -56.25 -15.86 9.63
C LEU A 181 -57.42 -14.86 9.60
N ALA A 182 -57.97 -14.57 8.42
CA ALA A 182 -59.14 -13.71 8.27
C ALA A 182 -60.39 -14.31 8.95
N GLY A 183 -60.58 -15.63 8.83
CA GLY A 183 -61.68 -16.34 9.49
C GLY A 183 -61.55 -16.35 11.03
N THR A 184 -60.34 -16.48 11.56
CA THR A 184 -60.10 -16.59 13.01
C THR A 184 -60.13 -15.24 13.74
N ARG A 185 -59.75 -14.14 13.08
CA ARG A 185 -59.80 -12.78 13.65
C ARG A 185 -61.23 -12.22 13.73
N ARG A 186 -62.20 -12.87 13.09
CA ARG A 186 -63.61 -12.45 13.04
C ARG A 186 -64.43 -13.15 14.14
N VAL A 187 -63.97 -13.03 15.38
CA VAL A 187 -64.77 -13.36 16.57
C VAL A 187 -64.81 -12.09 17.44
N PRO A 188 -65.99 -11.55 17.77
CA PRO A 188 -66.14 -10.32 18.54
C PRO A 188 -65.64 -10.43 19.98
#